data_AF-Q52836-F1
#
_entry.id   AF-Q52836-F1
#
_cell.length_a   1.000
_cell.length_b   1.000
_cell.length_c   1.000
_cell.angle_alpha   90.00
_cell.angle_beta   90.00
_cell.angle_gamma   90.00
#
_symmetry.space_group_name_H-M   'P 1'
#
loop_
_entity.id
_entity.type
_entity.pdbx_description
1 polymer ?
#
loop_
_entity_poly.entity_id
_entity_poly.type
_entity_poly.pdbx_seq_one_letter_code
_entity_poly.pdbx_strand_id
1 'polypeptide(L)'
;MSPPMISLKSLTSTTTMNQLLATAKSTACAASLCGSSAKPHHAEPAVWEKIKDLSCYSEEVYYFARMHVVAAPACNIQCNYCDRKYCANESRPGVVSEKLTPDQALRKVVAVANEVPQLSVLFITGPSDACYDRKKTKATFERGATEIPDIKLCLSTNGLALPDRVGELADMNVDHLTITTNMVDPRVD
;
A
#
# COMPACT_ATOMS: atom_id res chain seq x y z
N MET A 1 2.68 -9.92 -38.53
CA MET A 1 1.76 -8.96 -37.87
C MET A 1 2.60 -8.15 -36.90
N SER A 2 2.89 -6.88 -37.22
CA SER A 2 3.63 -5.99 -36.31
C SER A 2 2.78 -5.72 -35.08
N PRO A 3 3.38 -5.70 -33.86
CA PRO A 3 2.64 -5.32 -32.66
C PRO A 3 2.13 -3.89 -32.79
N PRO A 4 0.93 -3.57 -32.25
CA PRO A 4 0.37 -2.23 -32.34
C PRO A 4 1.28 -1.25 -31.60
N MET A 5 1.75 -0.22 -32.31
CA MET A 5 2.49 0.88 -31.71
C MET A 5 1.56 1.67 -30.78
N ILE A 6 1.87 1.63 -29.49
CA ILE A 6 1.21 2.47 -28.49
C ILE A 6 1.65 3.93 -28.75
N SER A 7 0.67 4.80 -28.98
CA SER A 7 0.89 6.22 -29.26
C SER A 7 1.39 6.95 -28.03
N LEU A 8 2.49 7.70 -28.17
CA LEU A 8 3.11 8.53 -27.12
C LEU A 8 2.12 9.51 -26.46
N LYS A 9 1.02 9.88 -27.15
CA LYS A 9 -0.01 10.78 -26.60
C LYS A 9 -0.76 10.19 -25.41
N SER A 10 -0.79 8.86 -25.27
CA SER A 10 -1.40 8.17 -24.12
C SER A 10 -0.58 8.32 -22.83
N LEU A 11 0.72 8.63 -22.93
CA LEU A 11 1.61 8.78 -21.78
C LEU A 11 1.57 10.19 -21.18
N THR A 12 0.92 11.13 -21.85
CA THR A 12 0.84 12.55 -21.44
C THR A 12 -0.51 12.96 -20.86
N SER A 13 -1.51 12.07 -20.84
CA SER A 13 -2.80 12.40 -20.23
C SER A 13 -2.73 12.20 -18.72
N THR A 14 -2.54 13.28 -17.98
CA THR A 14 -2.76 13.32 -16.53
C THR A 14 -4.26 13.17 -16.29
N THR A 15 -4.74 11.93 -16.22
CA THR A 15 -6.13 11.67 -15.86
C THR A 15 -6.25 11.94 -14.38
N THR A 16 -6.97 13.01 -14.03
CA THR A 16 -7.15 13.40 -12.64
C THR A 16 -7.98 12.34 -11.90
N MET A 17 -7.74 12.18 -10.60
CA MET A 17 -8.51 11.26 -9.74
C MET A 17 -10.03 11.41 -9.89
N ASN A 18 -10.51 12.64 -10.14
CA ASN A 18 -11.93 12.92 -10.39
C ASN A 18 -12.46 12.30 -11.70
N GLN A 19 -11.64 12.21 -12.75
CA GLN A 19 -12.03 11.60 -14.03
C GLN A 19 -12.07 10.07 -13.93
N LEU A 20 -11.20 9.47 -13.11
CA LEU A 20 -11.24 8.03 -12.82
C LEU A 20 -12.50 7.65 -12.02
N LEU A 21 -12.86 8.47 -11.02
CA LEU A 21 -14.07 8.31 -10.20
C LEU A 21 -15.38 8.38 -11.02
N ALA A 22 -15.44 9.27 -12.02
CA ALA A 22 -16.60 9.39 -12.89
C ALA A 22 -16.80 8.16 -13.80
N THR A 23 -15.69 7.59 -14.29
CA THR A 23 -15.71 6.43 -15.18
C THR A 23 -16.03 5.13 -14.44
N ALA A 24 -15.62 5.03 -13.18
CA ALA A 24 -15.84 3.89 -12.30
C ALA A 24 -17.33 3.61 -11.99
N LYS A 25 -18.14 4.66 -11.76
CA LYS A 25 -19.55 4.52 -11.36
C LYS A 25 -20.46 3.79 -12.35
N SER A 26 -20.03 3.58 -13.60
CA SER A 26 -20.84 2.91 -14.62
C SER A 26 -20.74 1.38 -14.63
N THR A 27 -19.85 0.76 -13.85
CA THR A 27 -19.50 -0.68 -13.99
C THR A 27 -19.62 -1.55 -12.73
N ALA A 28 -20.28 -1.11 -11.66
CA ALA A 28 -20.29 -1.84 -10.39
C ALA A 28 -21.09 -3.16 -10.43
N CYS A 29 -20.41 -4.31 -10.25
CA CYS A 29 -21.01 -5.57 -9.83
C CYS A 29 -21.16 -5.59 -8.30
N ALA A 30 -22.34 -5.98 -7.80
CA ALA A 30 -22.66 -6.03 -6.39
C ALA A 30 -22.09 -7.30 -5.71
N ALA A 31 -21.09 -7.13 -4.85
CA ALA A 31 -20.71 -8.14 -3.86
C ALA A 31 -20.75 -7.50 -2.46
N SER A 32 -21.50 -8.12 -1.56
CA SER A 32 -21.66 -7.70 -0.17
C SER A 32 -20.38 -8.01 0.61
N LEU A 33 -19.65 -6.98 1.06
CA LEU A 33 -18.52 -7.08 1.98
C LEU A 33 -18.72 -6.06 3.10
N CYS A 34 -18.32 -6.42 4.32
CA CYS A 34 -18.47 -5.58 5.52
C CYS A 34 -17.40 -4.48 5.62
N GLY A 35 -17.86 -3.24 5.63
CA GLY A 35 -17.16 -1.99 5.88
C GLY A 35 -18.21 -0.90 6.16
N SER A 36 -17.82 0.36 6.28
CA SER A 36 -18.78 1.46 6.33
C SER A 36 -18.24 2.62 5.53
N SER A 37 -19.03 3.10 4.56
CA SER A 37 -18.72 4.30 3.77
C SER A 37 -18.86 5.60 4.57
N ALA A 38 -19.43 5.53 5.77
CA ALA A 38 -19.71 6.69 6.60
C ALA A 38 -18.43 7.25 7.25
N LYS A 39 -18.29 8.57 7.22
CA LYS A 39 -17.27 9.29 7.99
C LYS A 39 -17.38 8.90 9.47
N PRO A 40 -16.31 8.41 10.12
CA PRO A 40 -16.33 8.14 11.55
C PRO A 40 -16.70 9.40 12.33
N HIS A 41 -17.58 9.29 13.32
CA HIS A 41 -18.10 10.41 14.12
C HIS A 41 -17.00 11.28 14.78
N HIS A 42 -15.76 10.80 14.86
CA HIS A 42 -14.62 11.47 15.48
C HIS A 42 -13.48 11.84 14.52
N ALA A 43 -13.64 11.64 13.20
CA ALA A 43 -12.58 12.00 12.25
C ALA A 43 -12.60 13.50 11.91
N GLU A 44 -11.49 14.20 12.18
CA GLU A 44 -11.25 15.55 11.67
C GLU A 44 -11.40 15.58 10.14
N PRO A 45 -11.96 16.65 9.52
CA PRO A 45 -12.17 16.71 8.08
C PRO A 45 -10.90 16.48 7.25
N ALA A 46 -9.76 17.01 7.69
CA ALA A 46 -8.47 16.83 7.02
C ALA A 46 -7.99 15.37 7.06
N VAL A 47 -8.31 14.63 8.12
CA VAL A 47 -7.97 13.21 8.26
C VAL A 47 -8.87 12.36 7.37
N TRP A 48 -10.17 12.69 7.29
CA TRP A 48 -11.11 11.98 6.43
C TRP A 48 -10.76 12.05 4.95
N GLU A 49 -10.30 13.20 4.46
CA GLU A 49 -9.88 13.37 3.06
C GLU A 49 -8.71 12.44 2.68
N LYS A 50 -7.83 12.12 3.64
CA LYS A 50 -6.72 11.18 3.41
C LYS A 50 -7.17 9.71 3.40
N ILE A 51 -8.24 9.37 4.13
CA ILE A 51 -8.73 8.01 4.31
C ILE A 51 -9.72 7.61 3.20
N LYS A 52 -10.62 8.51 2.80
CA LYS A 52 -11.80 8.17 2.01
C LYS A 52 -11.48 7.46 0.69
N ASP A 53 -10.37 7.81 0.04
CA ASP A 53 -9.96 7.26 -1.26
C ASP A 53 -9.00 6.06 -1.11
N LEU A 54 -8.97 5.41 0.06
CA LEU A 54 -8.26 4.15 0.23
C LEU A 54 -9.20 2.96 0.12
N SER A 55 -8.84 2.03 -0.76
CA SER A 55 -9.54 0.74 -0.92
C SER A 55 -9.56 -0.13 0.34
N CYS A 56 -8.79 0.20 1.37
CA CYS A 56 -8.78 -0.50 2.66
C CYS A 56 -9.85 -0.01 3.65
N TYR A 57 -10.35 1.22 3.48
CA TYR A 57 -11.19 1.89 4.49
C TYR A 57 -12.55 2.35 3.97
N SER A 58 -12.77 2.34 2.65
CA SER A 58 -14.04 2.74 2.06
C SER A 58 -14.59 1.65 1.14
N GLU A 59 -15.83 1.24 1.40
CA GLU A 59 -16.55 0.27 0.56
C GLU A 59 -16.82 0.82 -0.84
N GLU A 60 -16.92 2.14 -1.03
CA GLU A 60 -17.28 2.72 -2.33
C GLU A 60 -16.09 2.81 -3.30
N VAL A 61 -14.91 2.35 -2.87
CA VAL A 61 -13.60 2.70 -3.42
C VAL A 61 -12.86 1.43 -3.90
N TYR A 62 -13.62 0.39 -4.26
CA TYR A 62 -13.12 -0.85 -4.89
C TYR A 62 -12.37 -0.59 -6.22
N TYR A 63 -12.50 0.60 -6.79
CA TYR A 63 -11.86 0.97 -8.04
C TYR A 63 -10.36 1.23 -7.90
N PHE A 64 -9.88 1.53 -6.69
CA PHE A 64 -8.50 1.90 -6.47
C PHE A 64 -7.64 0.68 -6.17
N ALA A 65 -6.67 0.44 -7.04
CA ALA A 65 -5.72 -0.64 -6.89
C ALA A 65 -4.64 -0.25 -5.88
N ARG A 66 -4.25 -1.22 -5.05
CA ARG A 66 -3.08 -1.16 -4.17
C ARG A 66 -2.09 -2.22 -4.61
N MET A 67 -0.81 -1.88 -4.60
CA MET A 67 0.26 -2.82 -4.92
C MET A 67 1.11 -3.07 -3.69
N HIS A 68 1.23 -4.34 -3.34
CA HIS A 68 2.06 -4.82 -2.24
C HIS A 68 3.45 -5.18 -2.77
N VAL A 69 4.51 -4.68 -2.12
CA VAL A 69 5.90 -5.01 -2.47
C VAL A 69 6.70 -5.49 -1.25
N VAL A 70 7.47 -6.57 -1.44
CA VAL A 70 8.37 -7.13 -0.43
C VAL A 70 9.77 -6.53 -0.59
N ALA A 71 9.90 -5.25 -0.26
CA ALA A 71 11.17 -4.50 -0.38
C ALA A 71 12.00 -4.44 0.91
N ALA A 72 11.41 -4.86 2.04
CA ALA A 72 11.95 -4.70 3.38
C ALA A 72 11.97 -6.05 4.13
N PRO A 73 12.79 -7.05 3.74
CA PRO A 73 12.67 -8.44 4.17
C PRO A 73 13.15 -8.77 5.60
N ALA A 74 13.73 -7.83 6.35
CA ALA A 74 14.20 -8.11 7.72
C ALA A 74 13.07 -7.95 8.76
N CYS A 75 13.11 -8.74 9.84
CA CYS A 75 12.19 -8.65 10.98
C CYS A 75 12.95 -8.76 12.30
N ASN A 76 12.47 -8.10 13.34
CA ASN A 76 13.01 -8.10 14.70
C ASN A 76 12.28 -9.04 15.67
N ILE A 77 11.18 -9.67 15.25
CA ILE A 77 10.43 -10.63 16.06
C ILE A 77 10.17 -11.93 15.29
N GLN A 78 9.70 -12.95 15.99
CA GLN A 78 9.22 -14.19 15.41
C GLN A 78 7.86 -14.52 16.03
N CYS A 79 6.78 -14.35 15.26
CA CYS A 79 5.44 -14.77 15.71
C CYS A 79 5.32 -16.29 15.60
N ASN A 80 4.52 -16.90 16.48
CA ASN A 80 4.28 -18.36 16.47
C ASN A 80 3.62 -18.85 15.17
N TYR A 81 2.82 -18.00 14.52
CA TYR A 81 2.14 -18.30 13.27
C TYR A 81 2.94 -17.89 12.02
N CYS A 82 4.12 -17.28 12.16
CA CYS A 82 4.88 -16.73 11.04
C CYS A 82 5.86 -17.77 10.47
N ASP A 83 5.72 -18.08 9.18
CA ASP A 83 6.81 -18.70 8.41
C ASP A 83 7.61 -17.59 7.72
N ARG A 84 8.92 -17.45 7.98
CA ARG A 84 9.73 -16.41 7.32
C ARG A 84 9.86 -16.60 5.81
N LYS A 85 9.44 -17.75 5.28
CA LYS A 85 9.28 -17.99 3.85
C LYS A 85 7.99 -17.36 3.30
N TYR A 86 6.96 -17.16 4.12
CA TYR A 86 5.63 -16.69 3.72
C TYR A 86 4.97 -15.80 4.79
N CYS A 87 4.55 -14.58 4.44
CA CYS A 87 3.93 -13.69 5.43
C CYS A 87 2.53 -14.15 5.84
N ALA A 88 2.35 -14.76 7.01
CA ALA A 88 1.02 -15.14 7.48
C ALA A 88 0.06 -13.94 7.69
N ASN A 89 0.58 -12.74 8.00
CA ASN A 89 -0.26 -11.57 8.32
C ASN A 89 -1.02 -10.99 7.13
N GLU A 90 -0.53 -11.19 5.90
CA GLU A 90 -1.17 -10.65 4.69
C GLU A 90 -1.21 -11.65 3.53
N SER A 91 -0.93 -12.94 3.76
CA SER A 91 -0.90 -13.93 2.68
C SER A 91 -2.29 -14.47 2.31
N ARG A 92 -2.88 -13.91 1.25
CA ARG A 92 -3.98 -14.49 0.48
C ARG A 92 -3.45 -15.03 -0.86
N PRO A 93 -4.18 -15.90 -1.60
CA PRO A 93 -3.68 -16.46 -2.86
C PRO A 93 -3.19 -15.37 -3.84
N GLY A 94 -1.95 -15.46 -4.31
CA GLY A 94 -1.32 -14.45 -5.19
C GLY A 94 -0.25 -13.55 -4.52
N VAL A 95 0.09 -13.76 -3.25
CA VAL A 95 1.13 -12.97 -2.57
C VAL A 95 2.52 -13.19 -3.16
N VAL A 96 3.19 -12.08 -3.40
CA VAL A 96 4.53 -12.00 -3.98
C VAL A 96 5.54 -12.60 -3.01
N SER A 97 5.99 -13.81 -3.28
CA SER A 97 7.06 -14.49 -2.50
C SER A 97 8.46 -13.94 -2.79
N GLU A 98 8.60 -13.16 -3.88
CA GLU A 98 9.88 -12.65 -4.32
C GLU A 98 10.30 -11.43 -3.48
N LYS A 99 11.43 -11.57 -2.78
CA LYS A 99 12.09 -10.47 -2.09
C LYS A 99 12.75 -9.57 -3.13
N LEU A 100 12.33 -8.32 -3.16
CA LEU A 100 12.83 -7.34 -4.12
C LEU A 100 13.83 -6.42 -3.43
N THR A 101 14.86 -5.99 -4.16
CA THR A 101 15.61 -4.79 -3.78
C THR A 101 14.71 -3.55 -3.98
N PRO A 102 15.00 -2.42 -3.33
CA PRO A 102 14.27 -1.16 -3.58
C PRO A 102 14.16 -0.81 -5.07
N ASP A 103 15.24 -1.01 -5.84
CA ASP A 103 15.27 -0.82 -7.29
C ASP A 103 14.31 -1.72 -8.04
N GLN A 104 14.30 -3.01 -7.70
CA GLN A 104 13.41 -3.98 -8.33
C GLN A 104 11.94 -3.71 -7.99
N ALA A 105 11.66 -3.38 -6.72
CA ALA A 105 10.33 -3.00 -6.27
C ALA A 105 9.82 -1.79 -7.06
N LEU A 106 10.64 -0.74 -7.18
CA LEU A 106 10.26 0.46 -7.93
C LEU A 106 10.01 0.18 -9.41
N ARG A 107 10.90 -0.56 -10.09
CA ARG A 107 10.70 -0.92 -11.50
C ARG A 107 9.38 -1.66 -11.70
N LYS A 108 9.05 -2.58 -10.79
CA LYS A 108 7.80 -3.33 -10.83
C LYS A 108 6.59 -2.41 -10.61
N VAL A 109 6.67 -1.50 -9.64
CA VAL A 109 5.59 -0.54 -9.34
C VAL A 109 5.35 0.40 -10.52
N VAL A 110 6.40 0.94 -11.12
CA VAL A 110 6.30 1.79 -12.31
C VAL A 110 5.72 1.03 -13.51
N ALA A 111 6.16 -0.22 -13.72
CA ALA A 111 5.59 -1.05 -14.79
C ALA A 111 4.08 -1.27 -14.59
N VAL A 112 3.65 -1.61 -13.37
CA VAL A 112 2.23 -1.82 -13.05
C VAL A 112 1.45 -0.50 -13.13
N ALA A 113 2.02 0.62 -12.68
CA ALA A 113 1.38 1.94 -12.76
C ALA A 113 1.06 2.34 -14.21
N ASN A 114 1.94 1.99 -15.16
CA ASN A 114 1.72 2.24 -16.58
C ASN A 114 0.60 1.39 -17.19
N GLU A 115 0.32 0.21 -16.64
CA GLU A 115 -0.73 -0.70 -17.11
C GLU A 115 -2.05 -0.55 -16.34
N VAL A 116 -1.99 -0.10 -15.10
CA VAL A 116 -3.12 0.00 -14.16
C VAL A 116 -3.24 1.46 -13.70
N PRO A 117 -3.98 2.31 -14.44
CA PRO A 117 -4.17 3.72 -14.09
C PRO A 117 -4.83 3.95 -12.74
N GLN A 118 -5.48 2.93 -12.18
CA GLN A 118 -6.13 2.99 -10.88
C GLN A 118 -5.19 2.67 -9.71
N LEU A 119 -3.91 2.39 -9.98
CA LEU A 119 -2.92 2.18 -8.93
C LEU A 119 -2.71 3.48 -8.16
N SER A 120 -3.09 3.47 -6.89
CA SER A 120 -3.07 4.65 -6.03
C SER A 120 -2.26 4.46 -4.76
N VAL A 121 -1.94 3.22 -4.40
CA VAL A 121 -1.25 2.89 -3.14
C VAL A 121 -0.05 1.99 -3.40
N LEU A 122 1.11 2.44 -2.93
CA LEU A 122 2.31 1.63 -2.77
C LEU A 122 2.38 1.16 -1.31
N PHE A 123 2.25 -0.15 -1.11
CA PHE A 123 2.22 -0.76 0.20
C PHE A 123 3.46 -1.62 0.42
N ILE A 124 4.34 -1.23 1.34
CA ILE A 124 5.46 -2.10 1.76
C ILE A 124 4.93 -3.09 2.80
N THR A 125 4.96 -4.36 2.43
CA THR A 125 4.54 -5.48 3.25
C THR A 125 5.36 -6.71 2.95
N GLY A 126 5.30 -7.70 3.80
CA GLY A 126 6.00 -8.95 3.60
C GLY A 126 6.11 -9.72 4.91
N PRO A 127 6.83 -10.86 4.93
CA PRO A 127 7.04 -11.68 6.14
C PRO A 127 7.94 -10.99 7.18
N SER A 128 8.00 -9.67 7.13
CA SER A 128 9.04 -8.81 7.64
C SER A 128 8.46 -7.50 8.15
N ASP A 129 9.28 -6.68 8.81
CA ASP A 129 8.82 -5.47 9.46
C ASP A 129 9.42 -4.22 8.78
N ALA A 130 8.56 -3.39 8.18
CA ALA A 130 8.99 -2.23 7.41
C ALA A 130 9.68 -1.16 8.29
N CYS A 131 9.26 -1.02 9.55
CA CYS A 131 9.91 -0.09 10.48
C CYS A 131 11.30 -0.58 10.91
N TYR A 132 11.51 -1.89 10.98
CA TYR A 132 12.79 -2.51 11.31
C TYR A 132 13.79 -2.47 10.13
N ASP A 133 13.39 -2.88 8.92
CA ASP A 133 14.26 -2.78 7.71
C ASP A 133 14.23 -1.35 7.12
N ARG A 134 14.39 -0.36 7.99
CA ARG A 134 14.26 1.07 7.74
C ARG A 134 15.01 1.54 6.50
N LYS A 135 16.27 1.11 6.33
CA LYS A 135 17.12 1.57 5.21
C LYS A 135 16.49 1.27 3.85
N LYS A 136 15.90 0.07 3.71
CA LYS A 136 15.25 -0.33 2.46
C LYS A 136 13.87 0.26 2.31
N THR A 137 13.11 0.36 3.40
CA THR A 137 11.80 1.05 3.43
C THR A 137 11.95 2.49 2.95
N LYS A 138 12.87 3.24 3.54
CA LYS A 138 13.20 4.62 3.15
C LYS A 138 13.58 4.71 1.68
N ALA A 139 14.55 3.91 1.24
CA ALA A 139 15.02 3.94 -0.16
C ALA A 139 13.90 3.61 -1.18
N THR A 140 12.96 2.75 -0.81
CA THR A 140 11.81 2.40 -1.66
C THR A 140 10.79 3.53 -1.72
N PHE A 141 10.48 4.15 -0.58
CA PHE A 141 9.50 5.24 -0.49
C PHE A 141 9.98 6.55 -1.09
N GLU A 142 11.22 6.99 -0.80
CA GLU A 142 11.77 8.23 -1.38
C GLU A 142 11.72 8.18 -2.91
N ARG A 143 12.06 7.02 -3.49
CA ARG A 143 12.02 6.84 -4.94
C ARG A 143 10.61 6.62 -5.48
N GLY A 144 9.75 5.92 -4.75
CA GLY A 144 8.33 5.78 -5.08
C GLY A 144 7.65 7.14 -5.21
N ALA A 145 7.85 8.01 -4.23
CA ALA A 145 7.33 9.38 -4.25
C ALA A 145 7.98 10.25 -5.34
N THR A 146 9.23 9.98 -5.71
CA THR A 146 9.90 10.72 -6.79
C THR A 146 9.37 10.32 -8.18
N GLU A 147 9.23 9.01 -8.44
CA GLU A 147 8.80 8.49 -9.75
C GLU A 147 7.29 8.57 -9.96
N ILE A 148 6.51 8.45 -8.87
CA ILE A 148 5.04 8.48 -8.90
C ILE A 148 4.54 9.43 -7.80
N PRO A 149 4.59 10.76 -8.01
CA PRO A 149 4.32 11.75 -6.97
C PRO A 149 2.93 11.66 -6.33
N ASP A 150 1.93 11.18 -7.08
CA ASP A 150 0.55 11.06 -6.60
C ASP A 150 0.27 9.72 -5.88
N ILE A 151 1.27 8.84 -5.72
CA ILE A 151 1.10 7.55 -5.05
C ILE A 151 1.05 7.72 -3.54
N LYS A 152 0.05 7.13 -2.90
CA LYS A 152 -0.04 7.07 -1.44
C LYS A 152 0.93 6.02 -0.91
N LEU A 153 1.68 6.39 0.12
CA LEU A 153 2.67 5.51 0.74
C LEU A 153 2.06 4.87 1.98
N CYS A 154 2.12 3.55 2.05
CA CYS A 154 1.55 2.79 3.17
C CYS A 154 2.48 1.65 3.59
N LEU A 155 2.45 1.28 4.87
CA LEU A 155 3.25 0.15 5.38
C LEU A 155 2.52 -0.64 6.46
N SER A 156 2.97 -1.86 6.70
CA SER A 156 2.64 -2.64 7.90
C SER A 156 3.86 -2.79 8.82
N THR A 157 3.61 -2.83 10.13
CA THR A 157 4.62 -3.05 11.16
C THR A 157 4.06 -3.82 12.37
N ASN A 158 4.94 -4.51 13.10
CA ASN A 158 4.64 -5.07 14.42
C ASN A 158 4.68 -4.02 15.55
N GLY A 159 5.15 -2.80 15.27
CA GLY A 159 5.16 -1.68 16.22
C GLY A 159 6.40 -1.59 17.11
N LEU A 160 7.26 -2.61 17.20
CA LEU A 160 8.40 -2.63 18.12
C LEU A 160 9.45 -1.55 17.78
N ALA A 161 9.67 -1.29 16.49
CA ALA A 161 10.60 -0.26 16.02
C ALA A 161 9.91 1.09 15.73
N LEU A 162 8.57 1.16 15.83
CA LEU A 162 7.80 2.34 15.41
C LEU A 162 8.12 3.62 16.19
N PRO A 163 8.24 3.63 17.54
CA PRO A 163 8.47 4.85 18.30
C PRO A 163 9.68 5.66 17.85
N ASP A 164 10.76 4.98 17.45
CA ASP A 164 12.00 5.62 16.98
C ASP A 164 11.93 6.12 15.53
N ARG A 165 10.82 5.86 14.82
CA ARG A 165 10.69 6.04 13.36
C ARG A 165 9.52 6.90 12.95
N VAL A 166 8.57 7.21 13.85
CA VAL A 166 7.38 8.01 13.54
C VAL A 166 7.74 9.33 12.83
N GLY A 167 8.77 10.05 13.31
CA GLY A 167 9.19 11.32 12.70
C GLY A 167 9.61 11.16 11.24
N GLU A 168 10.42 10.14 10.93
CA GLU A 168 10.88 9.88 9.57
C GLU A 168 9.75 9.41 8.64
N LEU A 169 8.81 8.62 9.16
CA LEU A 169 7.62 8.22 8.39
C LEU A 169 6.76 9.44 8.05
N ALA A 170 6.62 10.38 8.98
CA ALA A 170 5.93 11.64 8.75
C ALA A 170 6.67 12.52 7.72
N ASP A 171 8.00 12.61 7.81
CA ASP A 171 8.84 13.37 6.86
C ASP A 171 8.74 12.82 5.43
N MET A 172 8.59 11.51 5.27
CA MET A 172 8.36 10.85 3.97
C MET A 172 6.91 10.97 3.48
N ASN A 173 6.03 11.60 4.25
CA ASN A 173 4.59 11.67 3.98
C ASN A 173 3.95 10.27 3.80
N VAL A 174 4.28 9.33 4.69
CA VAL A 174 3.55 8.05 4.77
C VAL A 174 2.14 8.32 5.26
N ASP A 175 1.14 7.99 4.44
CA ASP A 175 -0.25 8.33 4.71
C ASP A 175 -0.89 7.41 5.75
N HIS A 176 -0.64 6.09 5.64
CA HIS A 176 -1.27 5.09 6.50
C HIS A 176 -0.30 4.02 6.93
N LEU A 177 -0.41 3.62 8.19
CA LEU A 177 0.38 2.54 8.75
C LEU A 177 -0.54 1.55 9.47
N THR A 178 -0.29 0.27 9.26
CA THR A 178 -0.99 -0.81 9.96
C THR A 178 -0.09 -1.38 11.04
N ILE A 179 -0.53 -1.34 12.30
CA ILE A 179 0.16 -1.98 13.42
C ILE A 179 -0.49 -3.32 13.71
N THR A 180 0.27 -4.41 13.60
CA THR A 180 -0.19 -5.72 14.06
C THR A 180 -0.09 -5.78 15.59
N THR A 181 -1.24 -5.80 16.25
CA THR A 181 -1.36 -6.03 17.70
C THR A 181 -2.10 -7.34 17.94
N ASN A 182 -1.40 -8.39 18.38
CA ASN A 182 -2.01 -9.69 18.63
C ASN A 182 -2.63 -9.80 20.02
N MET A 183 -2.02 -9.15 21.03
CA MET A 183 -2.42 -9.25 22.43
C MET A 183 -1.99 -8.01 23.21
N VAL A 184 -2.82 -7.57 24.15
CA VAL A 184 -2.50 -6.47 25.09
C VAL A 184 -2.23 -6.95 26.51
N ASP A 185 -2.67 -8.16 26.86
CA ASP A 185 -2.39 -8.81 28.14
C ASP A 185 -1.13 -9.69 28.03
N PRO A 186 -0.04 -9.39 28.75
CA PRO A 186 1.20 -10.15 28.65
C PRO A 186 1.12 -11.59 29.19
N ARG A 187 -0.02 -12.01 29.76
CA ARG A 187 -0.21 -13.35 30.34
C ARG A 187 -0.83 -14.36 29.38
N VAL A 188 -1.30 -13.92 28.22
CA VAL A 188 -1.91 -14.81 27.23
C VAL A 188 -0.83 -15.26 26.25
N ASP A 189 -0.65 -16.58 26.16
CA ASP A 189 0.29 -17.26 25.26
C ASP A 189 -0.37 -17.72 23.95
#